data_AF-A0A946Y3Q1-F1
#
_entry.id   AF-A0A946Y3Q1-F1
#
_cell.length_a   1.000
_cell.length_b   1.000
_cell.length_c   1.000
_cell.angle_alpha   90.00
_cell.angle_beta   90.00
_cell.angle_gamma   90.00
#
_symmetry.space_group_name_H-M   'P 1'
#
loop_
_entity.id
_entity.type
_entity.pdbx_description
1 polymer ?
#
loop_
_entity_poly.entity_id
_entity_poly.type
_entity_poly.pdbx_seq_one_letter_code
_entity_poly.pdbx_strand_id
1 'polypeptide(L)'
;MQNNKCEISIEVATDYVDEQSAPDSDRYVFAYTITIANRGEMAAKLLSRHWVITDANGKVQEVSGDGVVGEQPHLGPGESFRYSSGAVLETPVGAMQGSYRMEAENGRNFDAPIPPFTLAVPGVLHKATRWQSTQLVTCRAATTRSAASSTRSGSIRKKTGCG
;
A
#
# COMPACT_ATOMS: atom_id res chain seq x y z
N MET A 1 -16.61 18.11 2.10
CA MET A 1 -15.91 17.27 1.10
C MET A 1 -14.66 18.04 0.73
N GLN A 2 -13.52 17.75 1.36
CA GLN A 2 -12.31 18.56 1.19
C GLN A 2 -11.20 17.72 0.59
N ASN A 3 -10.61 18.26 -0.49
CA ASN A 3 -9.17 18.23 -0.78
C ASN A 3 -8.54 17.14 -1.67
N ASN A 4 -9.20 16.66 -2.73
CA ASN A 4 -8.53 15.86 -3.77
C ASN A 4 -8.01 16.69 -4.98
N LYS A 5 -7.82 18.02 -4.81
CA LYS A 5 -7.39 18.87 -5.94
C LYS A 5 -5.98 18.53 -6.43
N CYS A 6 -5.07 18.19 -5.53
CA CYS A 6 -3.69 17.83 -5.82
C CYS A 6 -3.40 16.50 -5.13
N GLU A 7 -3.57 15.39 -5.86
CA GLU A 7 -3.35 14.04 -5.35
C GLU A 7 -2.45 13.29 -6.32
N ILE A 8 -1.24 12.93 -5.87
CA ILE A 8 -0.27 12.18 -6.65
C ILE A 8 -0.08 10.82 -5.97
N SER A 9 -0.34 9.76 -6.72
CA SER A 9 -0.12 8.38 -6.29
C SER A 9 1.21 7.88 -6.85
N ILE A 10 2.02 7.27 -5.99
CA ILE A 10 3.31 6.70 -6.36
C ILE A 10 3.25 5.18 -6.19
N GLU A 11 3.51 4.45 -7.27
CA GLU A 11 3.67 2.99 -7.24
C GLU A 11 5.11 2.64 -7.59
N VAL A 12 5.67 1.65 -6.90
CA VAL A 12 7.06 1.23 -7.07
C VAL A 12 7.12 -0.27 -7.29
N ALA A 13 7.82 -0.68 -8.34
CA ALA A 13 8.26 -2.06 -8.57
C ALA A 13 9.78 -2.11 -8.48
N THR A 14 10.32 -3.18 -7.89
CA THR A 14 11.76 -3.32 -7.63
C THR A 14 12.23 -4.69 -8.06
N ASP A 15 13.41 -4.75 -8.66
CA ASP A 15 14.04 -5.99 -9.11
C ASP A 15 15.52 -5.98 -8.72
N TYR A 16 16.03 -7.14 -8.30
CA TYR A 16 17.46 -7.36 -8.11
C TYR A 16 18.07 -7.77 -9.45
N VAL A 17 19.17 -7.13 -9.84
CA VAL A 17 19.85 -7.36 -11.13
C VAL A 17 21.11 -8.18 -10.87
N ASP A 18 20.97 -9.51 -10.93
CA ASP A 18 22.05 -10.45 -10.60
C ASP A 18 23.25 -10.28 -11.53
N GLU A 19 23.01 -10.10 -12.83
CA GLU A 19 24.07 -9.98 -13.85
C GLU A 19 24.96 -8.76 -13.65
N GLN A 20 24.46 -7.74 -12.96
CA GLN A 20 25.21 -6.52 -12.65
C GLN A 20 25.70 -6.50 -11.21
N SER A 21 25.38 -7.49 -10.39
CA SER A 21 25.75 -7.57 -8.99
C SER A 21 27.00 -8.43 -8.79
N ALA A 22 27.70 -8.19 -7.70
CA ALA A 22 28.84 -8.98 -7.24
C ALA A 22 28.75 -9.15 -5.72
N PRO A 23 27.96 -10.13 -5.22
CA PRO A 23 27.78 -10.36 -3.79
C PRO A 23 29.10 -10.58 -3.03
N ASP A 24 30.08 -11.25 -3.65
CA ASP A 24 31.41 -11.48 -3.08
C ASP A 24 32.24 -10.20 -2.86
N SER A 25 31.79 -9.06 -3.42
CA SER A 25 32.42 -7.75 -3.30
C SER A 25 31.48 -6.71 -2.70
N ASP A 26 30.45 -7.16 -1.97
CA ASP A 26 29.44 -6.31 -1.33
C ASP A 26 28.82 -5.29 -2.31
N ARG A 27 28.52 -5.72 -3.54
CA ARG A 27 27.92 -4.86 -4.57
C ARG A 27 26.61 -5.45 -5.06
N TYR A 28 25.50 -4.88 -4.61
CA TYR A 28 24.15 -5.32 -4.97
C TYR A 28 23.47 -4.25 -5.82
N VAL A 29 23.12 -4.59 -7.05
CA VAL A 29 22.46 -3.70 -8.01
C VAL A 29 20.97 -3.99 -8.03
N PHE A 30 20.18 -2.95 -7.82
CA PHE A 30 18.73 -3.02 -7.89
C PHE A 30 18.22 -2.07 -8.97
N ALA A 31 17.26 -2.55 -9.76
CA ALA A 31 16.43 -1.71 -10.61
C ALA A 31 15.14 -1.38 -9.87
N TYR A 32 14.65 -0.17 -10.06
CA TYR A 32 13.32 0.21 -9.61
C TYR A 32 12.58 0.94 -10.73
N THR A 33 11.30 0.63 -10.85
CA THR A 33 10.37 1.27 -11.79
C THR A 33 9.32 1.99 -10.99
N ILE A 34 9.19 3.30 -11.21
CA ILE A 34 8.24 4.16 -10.51
C ILE A 34 7.17 4.61 -11.48
N THR A 35 5.92 4.47 -11.06
CA THR A 35 4.75 5.04 -11.74
C THR A 35 4.23 6.19 -10.89
N ILE A 36 4.22 7.39 -11.47
CA ILE A 36 3.67 8.61 -10.88
C ILE A 36 2.33 8.86 -11.55
N ALA A 37 1.23 8.72 -10.82
CA ALA A 37 -0.11 8.91 -11.35
C ALA A 37 -0.79 10.12 -10.70
N ASN A 38 -1.30 11.04 -11.52
CA ASN A 38 -2.12 12.14 -11.03
C ASN A 38 -3.56 11.65 -10.81
N ARG A 39 -3.95 11.50 -9.55
CA ARG A 39 -5.30 11.15 -9.13
C ARG A 39 -6.13 12.37 -8.74
N GLY A 40 -5.53 13.56 -8.76
CA GLY A 40 -6.18 14.81 -8.44
C GLY A 40 -6.98 15.39 -9.61
N GLU A 41 -7.64 16.51 -9.33
CA GLU A 41 -8.46 17.24 -10.30
C GLU A 41 -7.68 18.33 -11.06
N MET A 42 -6.45 18.64 -10.65
CA MET A 42 -5.60 19.66 -11.26
C MET A 42 -4.37 19.05 -11.90
N ALA A 43 -3.90 19.65 -12.99
CA ALA A 43 -2.61 19.28 -13.55
C ALA A 43 -1.47 19.63 -12.58
N ALA A 44 -0.40 18.83 -12.60
CA ALA A 44 0.77 19.02 -11.76
C ALA A 44 2.06 18.68 -12.50
N LYS A 45 3.11 19.48 -12.25
CA LYS A 45 4.44 19.28 -12.79
C LYS A 45 5.39 18.82 -11.71
N LEU A 46 6.21 17.80 -11.99
CA LEU A 46 7.30 17.39 -11.12
C LEU A 46 8.49 18.33 -11.29
N LEU A 47 8.97 18.91 -10.19
CA LEU A 47 10.10 19.84 -10.18
C LEU A 47 11.40 19.15 -9.80
N SER A 48 11.40 18.45 -8.66
CA SER A 48 12.59 17.82 -8.10
C SER A 48 12.24 16.59 -7.26
N ARG A 49 13.26 15.78 -6.97
CA ARG A 49 13.18 14.57 -6.15
C ARG A 49 14.11 14.68 -4.96
N HIS A 50 13.70 14.10 -3.85
CA HIS A 50 14.55 13.85 -2.68
C HIS A 50 14.36 12.39 -2.26
N TRP A 51 15.48 11.69 -2.13
CA TRP A 51 15.55 10.29 -1.74
C TRP A 51 16.32 10.17 -0.43
N VAL A 52 15.83 9.28 0.42
CA VAL A 52 16.51 8.77 1.61
C VAL A 52 16.67 7.27 1.42
N ILE A 53 17.92 6.82 1.35
CA ILE A 53 18.31 5.43 1.15
C ILE A 53 18.94 4.95 2.45
N THR A 54 18.47 3.83 2.98
CA THR A 54 18.98 3.22 4.21
C THR A 54 19.39 1.79 3.90
N ASP A 55 20.65 1.45 4.17
CA ASP A 55 21.15 0.08 3.99
C ASP A 55 20.82 -0.80 5.21
N ALA A 56 21.10 -2.11 5.14
CA ALA A 56 20.84 -3.02 6.26
C ALA A 56 21.69 -2.73 7.51
N ASN A 57 22.78 -1.98 7.39
CA ASN A 57 23.65 -1.59 8.50
C ASN A 57 23.18 -0.29 9.17
N GLY A 58 22.12 0.35 8.66
CA GLY A 58 21.59 1.61 9.16
C GLY A 58 22.33 2.85 8.63
N LYS A 59 23.22 2.70 7.64
CA LYS A 59 23.85 3.84 6.94
C LYS A 59 22.78 4.52 6.09
N VAL A 60 22.62 5.83 6.30
CA VAL A 60 21.67 6.66 5.56
C VAL A 60 22.40 7.50 4.52
N GLN A 61 21.88 7.53 3.30
CA GLN A 61 22.31 8.39 2.22
C GLN A 61 21.13 9.21 1.70
N GLU A 62 21.36 10.49 1.47
CA GLU A 62 20.35 11.37 0.89
C GLU A 62 20.78 11.81 -0.50
N VAL A 63 19.83 11.77 -1.45
CA VAL A 63 20.06 12.16 -2.83
C VAL A 63 18.96 13.10 -3.28
N SER A 64 19.34 14.31 -3.67
CA SER A 64 18.43 15.32 -4.23
C SER A 64 18.82 15.66 -5.66
N GLY A 65 17.83 16.04 -6.47
CA GLY A 65 18.10 16.56 -7.80
C GLY A 65 16.84 16.98 -8.55
N ASP A 66 17.04 17.70 -9.64
CA ASP A 66 15.95 18.18 -10.47
C ASP A 66 15.36 17.07 -11.32
N GLY A 67 14.03 17.09 -11.43
CA GLY A 67 13.28 16.14 -12.23
C GLY A 67 13.44 14.69 -11.80
N VAL A 68 13.13 13.79 -12.73
CA VAL A 68 13.38 12.35 -12.69
C VAL A 68 13.96 11.95 -14.04
N VAL A 69 15.03 11.15 -14.07
CA VAL A 69 15.70 10.70 -15.31
C VAL A 69 16.04 11.81 -16.31
N GLY A 70 16.25 13.05 -15.84
CA GLY A 70 16.52 14.22 -16.69
C GLY A 70 15.27 14.95 -17.20
N GLU A 71 14.08 14.51 -16.80
CA GLU A 71 12.79 15.05 -17.22
C GLU A 71 12.00 15.66 -16.05
N GLN A 72 11.15 16.63 -16.35
CA GLN A 72 10.20 17.22 -15.41
C GLN A 72 8.77 17.02 -15.97
N PRO A 73 8.18 15.81 -15.79
CA PRO A 73 6.91 15.48 -16.39
C PRO A 73 5.79 16.42 -15.89
N HIS A 74 4.93 16.82 -16.83
CA HIS A 74 3.68 17.51 -16.57
C HIS A 74 2.55 16.48 -16.70
N LEU A 75 1.75 16.31 -15.64
CA LEU A 75 0.70 15.31 -15.56
C LEU A 75 -0.66 15.98 -15.42
N GLY A 76 -1.52 15.83 -16.42
CA GLY A 76 -2.94 16.14 -16.33
C GLY A 76 -3.69 15.18 -15.41
N PRO A 77 -4.93 15.50 -15.00
CA PRO A 77 -5.78 14.60 -14.22
C PRO A 77 -5.94 13.23 -14.90
N GLY A 78 -5.66 12.15 -14.17
CA GLY A 78 -5.73 10.78 -14.66
C GLY A 78 -4.51 10.30 -15.46
N GLU A 79 -3.57 11.19 -15.79
CA GLU A 79 -2.35 10.81 -16.49
C GLU A 79 -1.32 10.19 -15.55
N SER A 80 -0.41 9.41 -16.15
CA SER A 80 0.69 8.79 -15.42
C SER A 80 2.00 8.86 -16.20
N PHE A 81 3.09 9.05 -15.47
CA PHE A 81 4.45 8.95 -16.00
C PHE A 81 5.16 7.77 -15.36
N ARG A 82 5.83 6.97 -16.17
CA ARG A 82 6.55 5.77 -15.72
C ARG A 82 8.00 5.85 -16.15
N TYR A 83 8.91 5.59 -15.21
CA TYR A 83 10.34 5.54 -15.51
C TYR A 83 11.04 4.44 -14.69
N SER A 84 12.19 4.00 -15.18
CA SER A 84 13.05 3.04 -14.49
C SER A 84 14.41 3.65 -14.21
N SER A 85 15.00 3.30 -13.08
CA SER A 85 16.36 3.70 -12.69
C SER A 85 16.96 2.61 -11.79
N GLY A 86 18.16 2.85 -11.28
CA GLY A 86 18.88 1.86 -10.47
C GLY A 86 19.54 2.45 -9.24
N ALA A 87 19.70 1.61 -8.22
CA ALA A 87 20.44 1.90 -7.01
C ALA A 87 21.46 0.79 -6.76
N VAL A 88 22.63 1.17 -6.23
CA VAL A 88 23.68 0.23 -5.82
C VAL A 88 23.80 0.30 -4.31
N LEU A 89 23.70 -0.85 -3.64
CA LEU A 89 23.85 -0.97 -2.21
C LEU A 89 25.05 -1.85 -1.86
N GLU A 90 25.63 -1.57 -0.69
CA GLU A 90 26.68 -2.39 -0.07
C GLU A 90 26.11 -3.62 0.67
N THR A 91 24.79 -3.76 0.72
CA THR A 91 24.10 -4.80 1.49
C THR A 91 23.00 -5.48 0.66
N PRO A 92 22.66 -6.76 0.94
CA PRO A 92 21.66 -7.51 0.19
C PRO A 92 20.22 -7.03 0.45
N VAL A 93 20.01 -6.14 1.42
CA VAL A 93 18.73 -5.55 1.78
C VAL A 93 18.92 -4.06 2.08
N GLY A 94 18.00 -3.23 1.62
CA GLY A 94 17.90 -1.83 2.01
C GLY A 94 16.48 -1.30 1.87
N ALA A 95 16.28 -0.06 2.29
CA ALA A 95 15.03 0.65 2.15
C ALA A 95 15.26 1.98 1.43
N MET A 96 14.31 2.38 0.59
CA MET A 96 14.27 3.69 -0.03
C MET A 96 12.94 4.35 0.27
N GLN A 97 12.98 5.64 0.54
CA GLN A 97 11.80 6.49 0.71
C GLN A 97 12.14 7.91 0.22
N GLY A 98 11.16 8.78 0.12
CA GLY A 98 11.46 10.13 -0.33
C GLY A 98 10.22 10.96 -0.61
N SER A 99 10.41 11.99 -1.44
CA SER A 99 9.34 12.83 -1.93
C SER A 99 9.67 13.45 -3.28
N TYR A 100 8.63 13.75 -4.06
CA TYR A 100 8.74 14.65 -5.19
C TYR A 100 8.18 16.01 -4.82
N ARG A 101 8.93 17.07 -5.16
CA ARG A 101 8.40 18.43 -5.16
C ARG A 101 7.59 18.61 -6.43
N MET A 102 6.32 18.95 -6.27
CA MET A 102 5.37 19.16 -7.35
C MET A 102 4.92 20.63 -7.37
N GLU A 103 4.55 21.12 -8.55
CA GLU A 103 3.88 22.41 -8.75
C GLU A 103 2.52 22.14 -9.41
N ALA A 104 1.44 22.56 -8.76
CA ALA A 104 0.10 22.48 -9.34
C ALA A 104 -0.12 23.59 -10.37
N GLU A 105 -1.11 23.42 -11.25
CA GLU A 105 -1.47 24.41 -12.28
C GLU A 105 -1.75 25.83 -11.74
N ASN A 106 -2.17 25.95 -10.48
CA ASN A 106 -2.37 27.24 -9.82
C ASN A 106 -1.07 27.87 -9.25
N GLY A 107 0.10 27.31 -9.57
CA GLY A 107 1.42 27.74 -9.09
C GLY A 107 1.72 27.36 -7.64
N ARG A 108 0.88 26.56 -6.97
CA ARG A 108 1.15 26.11 -5.60
C ARG A 108 2.06 24.90 -5.60
N ASN A 109 3.10 24.97 -4.79
CA ASN A 109 3.98 23.84 -4.55
C ASN A 109 3.39 22.90 -3.50
N PHE A 110 3.58 21.60 -3.71
CA PHE A 110 3.23 20.55 -2.75
C PHE A 110 4.20 19.37 -2.86
N ASP A 111 4.20 18.50 -1.86
CA ASP A 111 5.05 17.30 -1.84
C ASP A 111 4.22 16.05 -2.08
N ALA A 112 4.68 15.20 -2.99
CA ALA A 112 4.16 13.87 -3.21
C ALA A 112 5.07 12.85 -2.50
N PRO A 113 4.66 12.28 -1.35
CA PRO A 113 5.49 11.36 -0.60
C PRO A 113 5.67 10.04 -1.37
N ILE A 114 6.89 9.53 -1.35
CA ILE A 114 7.22 8.20 -1.84
C ILE A 114 7.28 7.30 -0.61
N PRO A 115 6.31 6.37 -0.43
CA PRO A 115 6.29 5.51 0.74
C PRO A 115 7.54 4.62 0.77
N PRO A 116 8.01 4.22 1.97
CA PRO A 116 9.15 3.32 2.09
C PRO A 116 8.91 2.02 1.34
N PHE A 117 9.88 1.62 0.50
CA PHE A 117 9.90 0.33 -0.16
C PHE A 117 11.26 -0.35 0.04
N THR A 118 11.25 -1.67 -0.03
CA THR A 118 12.42 -2.50 0.26
C THR A 118 13.09 -2.94 -1.02
N LEU A 119 14.41 -2.78 -1.08
CA LEU A 119 15.28 -3.44 -2.05
C LEU A 119 15.81 -4.70 -1.38
N ALA A 120 15.61 -5.87 -1.97
CA ALA A 120 16.09 -7.12 -1.38
C ALA A 120 16.41 -8.15 -2.45
N VAL A 121 17.51 -8.87 -2.23
CA VAL A 121 17.82 -10.08 -2.99
C VAL A 121 16.68 -11.11 -2.80
N PRO A 122 16.18 -11.74 -3.87
CA PRO A 122 15.14 -12.77 -3.77
C PRO A 122 15.50 -13.84 -2.74
N GLY A 123 14.54 -14.21 -1.89
CA GLY A 123 14.72 -15.25 -0.86
C GLY A 123 15.32 -14.77 0.47
N VAL A 124 15.89 -13.55 0.54
CA VAL A 124 16.41 -13.00 1.81
C VAL A 124 15.28 -12.52 2.73
N LEU A 125 14.14 -12.11 2.15
CA LEU A 125 12.93 -11.75 2.89
C LEU A 125 11.86 -12.82 2.70
N HIS A 126 11.47 -13.47 3.80
CA HIS A 126 10.27 -14.32 3.81
C HIS A 126 9.03 -13.41 3.74
N LYS A 127 8.45 -13.23 2.55
CA LYS A 127 7.15 -12.53 2.44
C LYS A 127 6.09 -13.43 3.08
N ALA A 128 5.58 -13.05 4.25
CA ALA A 128 4.34 -13.61 4.76
C ALA A 128 3.21 -13.19 3.82
N THR A 129 2.85 -14.05 2.87
CA THR A 129 1.72 -13.83 1.97
C THR A 129 0.44 -13.79 2.79
N ARG A 130 0.00 -12.59 3.17
CA ARG A 130 -1.31 -12.38 3.77
C ARG A 130 -2.35 -12.47 2.64
N TRP A 131 -2.81 -13.68 2.36
CA TRP A 131 -4.03 -13.90 1.61
C TRP A 131 -5.18 -13.19 2.35
N GLN A 132 -5.77 -12.17 1.73
CA GLN A 132 -6.96 -11.53 2.27
C GLN A 132 -8.13 -12.52 2.16
N SER A 133 -8.70 -12.81 3.32
CA SER A 133 -9.89 -13.62 3.54
C SER A 133 -11.08 -13.03 2.79
N THR A 134 -11.62 -13.74 1.81
CA THR A 134 -12.98 -13.51 1.32
C THR A 134 -13.96 -13.95 2.41
N GLN A 135 -14.49 -13.00 3.19
CA GLN A 135 -15.71 -13.23 3.96
C GLN A 135 -16.92 -13.20 3.01
N LEU A 136 -17.85 -14.13 3.19
CA LEU A 136 -19.28 -13.89 3.52
C LEU A 136 -20.14 -15.11 3.15
N VAL A 137 -20.72 -15.80 4.14
CA VAL A 137 -22.13 -16.26 4.08
C VAL A 137 -22.71 -16.30 5.50
N THR A 138 -23.46 -15.23 5.80
CA THR A 138 -24.68 -15.10 6.61
C THR A 138 -25.06 -16.19 7.64
N CYS A 139 -25.08 -15.79 8.92
CA CYS A 139 -25.94 -16.41 9.94
C CYS A 139 -27.41 -16.14 9.60
N ARG A 140 -28.17 -17.17 9.25
CA ARG A 140 -29.64 -17.15 9.31
C ARG A 140 -30.09 -17.91 10.55
N ALA A 141 -30.69 -17.18 11.49
CA ALA A 141 -31.49 -17.76 12.55
C ALA A 141 -32.75 -18.40 11.94
N ALA A 142 -32.94 -19.70 12.16
CA ALA A 142 -34.18 -20.40 11.85
C ALA A 142 -34.88 -20.75 13.17
N THR A 143 -35.91 -19.96 13.49
CA THR A 143 -36.89 -20.24 14.55
C THR A 143 -37.65 -21.53 14.22
N THR A 144 -37.45 -22.58 15.00
CA THR A 144 -38.22 -23.82 14.88
C THR A 144 -39.58 -23.66 15.58
N ARG A 145 -40.67 -23.82 14.82
CA ARG A 145 -42.04 -24.03 15.31
C ARG A 145 -42.54 -25.39 14.85
N SER A 146 -43.46 -25.97 15.63
CA SER A 146 -44.35 -27.13 15.38
C SER A 146 -43.97 -28.36 16.22
N ALA A 147 -44.62 -28.62 17.34
CA ALA A 147 -45.99 -29.15 17.57
C ALA A 147 -46.01 -30.68 17.66
N ALA A 148 -46.45 -31.19 18.83
CA ALA A 148 -47.06 -32.51 18.94
C ALA A 148 -48.03 -32.51 20.14
N SER A 149 -49.30 -32.60 19.79
CA SER A 149 -50.45 -32.88 20.65
C SER A 149 -50.36 -34.27 21.29
N SER A 150 -50.78 -34.43 22.54
CA SER A 150 -51.43 -35.66 22.98
C SER A 150 -52.35 -35.44 24.17
N THR A 151 -53.49 -36.10 24.08
CA THR A 151 -54.73 -35.98 24.86
C THR A 151 -54.72 -36.90 26.08
N ARG A 152 -55.22 -36.44 27.24
CA ARG A 152 -56.12 -37.17 28.18
C ARG A 152 -56.33 -36.29 29.43
N SER A 153 -57.55 -35.80 29.68
CA SER A 153 -58.68 -36.51 30.30
C SER A 153 -58.62 -36.53 31.83
N GLY A 154 -59.50 -35.74 32.46
CA GLY A 154 -60.29 -36.25 33.57
C GLY A 154 -60.16 -35.55 34.92
N SER A 155 -61.30 -34.99 35.37
CA SER A 155 -61.81 -34.98 36.75
C SER A 155 -61.26 -33.87 37.69
N ILE A 156 -61.98 -32.77 37.97
CA ILE A 156 -63.18 -32.57 38.83
C ILE A 156 -62.83 -32.27 40.31
N ARG A 157 -63.59 -31.30 40.88
CA ARG A 157 -63.78 -30.85 42.29
C ARG A 157 -62.77 -29.81 42.80
N LYS A 158 -63.15 -28.58 43.15
CA LYS A 158 -64.13 -27.99 44.11
C LYS A 158 -63.44 -27.56 45.41
N LYS A 159 -63.49 -26.23 45.64
CA LYS A 159 -63.78 -25.48 46.88
C LYS A 159 -62.84 -25.56 48.11
N THR A 160 -62.91 -24.44 48.86
CA THR A 160 -62.42 -24.10 50.22
C THR A 160 -60.93 -23.79 50.31
N GLY A 161 -60.43 -22.73 50.95
CA GLY A 161 -60.99 -21.79 51.94
C GLY A 161 -60.15 -21.82 53.23
N CYS A 162 -59.90 -20.64 53.83
CA CYS A 162 -59.22 -20.37 55.12
C CYS A 162 -57.68 -20.50 55.13
N GLY A 163 -56.93 -19.62 55.82
CA GLY A 163 -57.30 -18.53 56.72
C GLY A 163 -56.10 -17.66 57.06
#